data_AF-A0A2W5KML5-F1
#
_entry.id   AF-A0A2W5KML5-F1
#
_cell.length_a   1.000
_cell.length_b   1.000
_cell.length_c   1.000
_cell.angle_alpha   90.00
_cell.angle_beta   90.00
_cell.angle_gamma   90.00
#
_symmetry.space_group_name_H-M   'P 1'
#
loop_
_entity.id
_entity.type
_entity.pdbx_description
1 polymer ?
#
loop_
_entity_poly.entity_id
_entity_poly.type
_entity_poly.pdbx_seq_one_letter_code
_entity_poly.pdbx_strand_id
1 'polypeptide(L)'
;MKFDPDDAALGAALRGLPAAEAPADLWSSIARDLPGRRSESRRRRIAVPLAAAASLLAAVLLWLPSRSPVPTQDDAGSASIAATADAETERLRARSQRIEQWLAALPAASQQDGRNLMATVETEDLIALVDMQLGAARSAEEALPLWRQRVALLEDLAVIRSTPYGLSGDRSLADASTGDVTSL
;
A
#
# COMPACT_ATOMS: atom_id res chain seq x y z
N MET A 1 -10.10 -33.95 18.24
CA MET A 1 -9.98 -32.51 18.56
C MET A 1 -10.72 -32.29 19.87
N LYS A 2 -10.00 -32.03 20.98
CA LYS A 2 -10.58 -31.96 22.33
C LYS A 2 -10.73 -30.47 22.64
N PHE A 3 -11.96 -29.95 22.65
CA PHE A 3 -12.21 -28.56 23.01
C PHE A 3 -11.88 -28.35 24.49
N ASP A 4 -11.10 -27.32 24.78
CA ASP A 4 -10.78 -26.93 26.15
C ASP A 4 -12.08 -26.44 26.81
N PRO A 5 -12.49 -26.94 27.99
CA PRO A 5 -13.66 -26.43 28.71
C PRO A 5 -13.65 -24.90 28.89
N ASP A 6 -12.46 -24.29 28.90
CA ASP A 6 -12.28 -22.84 28.99
C ASP A 6 -12.79 -22.11 27.74
N ASP A 7 -12.67 -22.70 26.54
CA ASP A 7 -13.20 -22.14 25.29
C ASP A 7 -14.73 -22.13 25.29
N ALA A 8 -15.34 -23.18 25.84
CA ALA A 8 -16.79 -23.29 25.95
C ALA A 8 -17.36 -22.27 26.95
N ALA A 9 -16.67 -22.05 28.07
CA ALA A 9 -17.02 -21.03 29.06
C ALA A 9 -16.85 -19.61 28.50
N LEU A 10 -15.77 -19.35 27.76
CA LEU A 10 -15.54 -18.08 27.08
C LEU A 10 -16.62 -17.79 26.04
N GLY A 11 -16.98 -18.79 25.23
CA GLY A 11 -18.05 -18.66 24.24
C GLY A 11 -19.43 -18.42 24.85
N ALA A 12 -19.69 -18.92 26.06
CA ALA A 12 -20.91 -18.64 26.81
C ALA A 12 -20.90 -17.22 27.39
N ALA A 13 -19.75 -16.77 27.91
CA ALA A 13 -19.57 -15.40 28.42
C ALA A 13 -19.74 -14.34 27.31
N LEU A 14 -19.19 -14.58 26.12
CA LEU A 14 -19.33 -13.68 24.97
C LEU A 14 -20.78 -13.60 24.46
N ARG A 15 -21.51 -14.71 24.48
CA ARG A 15 -22.94 -14.74 24.10
C ARG A 15 -23.85 -14.05 25.12
N GLY A 16 -23.39 -13.86 26.35
CA GLY A 16 -24.10 -13.13 27.39
C GLY A 16 -23.89 -11.61 27.34
N LEU A 17 -23.00 -11.11 26.47
CA LEU A 17 -22.79 -9.67 26.35
C LEU A 17 -24.02 -9.00 25.74
N PRO A 18 -24.51 -7.89 26.32
CA PRO A 18 -25.60 -7.13 25.73
C PRO A 18 -25.16 -6.60 24.36
N ALA A 19 -26.06 -6.64 23.38
CA ALA A 19 -25.81 -6.06 22.07
C ALA A 19 -25.53 -4.56 22.23
N ALA A 20 -24.27 -4.17 22.07
CA ALA A 20 -23.86 -2.77 22.10
C ALA A 20 -24.27 -2.14 20.77
N GLU A 21 -25.34 -1.34 20.81
CA GLU A 21 -25.75 -0.55 19.67
C GLU A 21 -24.77 0.63 19.52
N ALA A 22 -24.02 0.67 18.42
CA ALA A 22 -23.10 1.76 18.17
C ALA A 22 -23.90 3.06 17.93
N PRO A 23 -23.65 4.16 18.66
CA PRO A 23 -24.30 5.43 18.41
C PRO A 23 -24.10 5.85 16.96
N ALA A 24 -25.20 6.17 16.27
CA ALA A 24 -25.20 6.55 14.85
C ALA A 24 -24.26 7.74 14.53
N ASP A 25 -23.95 8.55 15.54
CA ASP A 25 -23.20 9.79 15.40
C ASP A 25 -21.70 9.69 15.70
N LEU A 26 -21.17 8.50 16.03
CA LEU A 26 -19.74 8.31 16.36
C LEU A 26 -18.82 8.79 15.22
N TRP A 27 -19.17 8.51 13.97
CA TRP A 27 -18.38 8.96 12.83
C TRP A 27 -18.41 10.48 12.67
N SER A 28 -19.55 11.10 12.99
CA SER A 28 -19.71 12.56 12.91
C SER A 28 -18.97 13.30 14.03
N SER A 29 -18.83 12.70 15.21
CA SER A 29 -18.05 13.27 16.32
C SER A 29 -16.56 13.16 16.05
N ILE A 30 -16.08 12.03 15.54
CA ILE A 30 -14.68 11.83 15.11
C ILE A 30 -14.32 12.82 13.99
N ALA A 31 -15.22 13.01 13.01
CA ALA A 31 -15.02 13.99 11.94
C ALA A 31 -14.93 15.44 12.47
N ARG A 32 -15.62 15.75 13.58
CA ARG A 32 -15.58 17.06 14.25
C ARG A 32 -14.34 17.25 15.11
N ASP A 33 -13.83 16.18 15.72
CA ASP A 33 -12.66 16.21 16.59
C ASP A 33 -11.33 16.10 15.83
N LEU A 34 -11.37 15.74 14.55
CA LEU A 34 -10.22 15.92 13.67
C LEU A 34 -9.90 17.43 13.58
N PRO A 35 -8.73 17.88 14.09
CA PRO A 35 -8.40 19.29 14.05
C PRO A 35 -8.33 19.71 12.59
N GLY A 36 -9.32 20.50 12.17
CA GLY A 36 -9.33 21.15 10.86
C GLY A 36 -7.96 21.77 10.64
N ARG A 37 -7.23 21.27 9.64
CA ARG A 37 -5.90 21.74 9.24
C ARG A 37 -5.99 23.25 9.02
N ARG A 38 -5.68 24.04 10.05
CA ARG A 38 -5.57 25.50 9.98
C ARG A 38 -4.38 25.82 9.08
N SER A 39 -4.73 26.02 7.82
CA SER A 39 -3.90 26.25 6.64
C SER A 39 -3.19 27.61 6.61
N GLU A 40 -3.04 28.32 7.73
CA GLU A 40 -2.52 29.70 7.69
C GLU A 40 -1.16 29.89 8.38
N SER A 41 -0.78 29.02 9.32
CA SER A 41 0.49 29.17 10.06
C SER A 41 1.73 28.66 9.29
N ARG A 42 1.58 27.71 8.36
CA ARG A 42 2.72 27.09 7.65
C ARG A 42 3.36 27.99 6.60
N ARG A 43 2.62 28.95 6.01
CA ARG A 43 3.16 29.88 5.00
C ARG A 43 4.27 30.80 5.55
N ARG A 44 4.29 31.07 6.86
CA ARG A 44 5.31 31.96 7.48
C ARG A 44 6.56 31.25 7.98
N ARG A 45 6.61 29.91 8.03
CA ARG A 45 7.76 29.15 8.58
C ARG A 45 8.60 28.41 7.53
N ILE A 46 8.28 28.57 6.24
CA ILE A 46 9.04 27.94 5.13
C ILE A 46 10.18 28.86 4.64
N ALA A 47 10.23 30.12 5.08
CA ALA A 47 11.45 30.90 5.00
C ALA A 47 12.29 30.59 6.26
N VAL A 48 13.53 30.11 6.07
CA VAL A 48 14.59 29.85 7.06
C VAL A 48 14.63 28.42 7.63
N PRO A 49 15.68 27.58 7.39
CA PRO A 49 16.67 27.56 6.29
C PRO A 49 17.05 26.15 5.73
N LEU A 50 17.17 26.15 4.40
CA LEU A 50 17.89 25.36 3.39
C LEU A 50 19.17 24.49 3.70
N ALA A 51 19.49 23.96 4.90
CA ALA A 51 20.85 23.43 5.12
C ALA A 51 21.06 22.00 5.70
N ALA A 52 20.03 21.19 5.95
CA ALA A 52 20.23 19.89 6.62
C ALA A 52 19.80 18.62 5.83
N ALA A 53 19.18 18.77 4.64
CA ALA A 53 18.59 17.63 3.92
C ALA A 53 19.57 16.86 3.00
N ALA A 54 20.81 17.31 2.84
CA ALA A 54 21.76 16.68 1.92
C ALA A 54 22.37 15.36 2.44
N SER A 55 22.34 15.10 3.75
CA SER A 55 23.01 13.95 4.35
C SER A 55 22.16 12.67 4.43
N LEU A 56 20.82 12.77 4.47
CA LEU A 56 19.95 11.58 4.50
C LEU A 56 19.71 10.97 3.11
N LEU A 57 19.79 11.77 2.04
CA LEU A 57 19.70 11.27 0.66
C LEU A 57 20.94 10.45 0.25
N ALA A 58 22.11 10.73 0.80
CA ALA A 58 23.34 10.00 0.48
C ALA A 58 23.38 8.58 1.08
N ALA A 59 22.71 8.33 2.21
CA ALA A 59 22.74 7.04 2.88
C ALA A 59 21.85 5.97 2.20
N VAL A 60 20.76 6.38 1.55
CA VAL A 60 19.86 5.46 0.83
C VAL A 60 20.36 5.18 -0.60
N LEU A 61 20.97 6.16 -1.27
CA LEU A 61 21.56 5.94 -2.60
C LEU A 61 22.78 4.99 -2.60
N LEU A 62 23.42 4.78 -1.45
CA LEU A 62 24.61 3.92 -1.34
C LEU A 62 24.30 2.42 -1.24
N TRP A 63 23.03 2.03 -1.02
CA TRP A 63 22.64 0.63 -0.85
C TRP A 63 22.22 -0.07 -2.15
N LEU A 64 22.20 0.66 -3.28
CA LEU A 64 21.94 0.08 -4.59
C LEU A 64 23.26 -0.16 -5.35
N PRO A 65 23.66 -1.41 -5.63
CA PRO A 65 24.90 -1.69 -6.37
C PRO A 65 24.75 -1.26 -7.84
N SER A 66 25.26 -0.07 -8.16
CA SER A 66 25.38 0.41 -9.55
C SER A 66 26.60 -0.21 -10.22
N ARG A 67 26.37 -1.06 -11.23
CA ARG A 67 27.41 -1.55 -12.15
C ARG A 67 27.43 -0.72 -13.44
N SER A 68 28.50 0.08 -13.57
CA SER A 68 29.32 0.35 -14.77
C SER A 68 28.69 1.08 -15.98
N PRO A 69 29.53 1.47 -16.98
CA PRO A 69 30.50 2.56 -16.94
C PRO A 69 30.15 3.68 -17.94
N VAL A 70 30.77 4.86 -17.78
CA VAL A 70 30.68 5.99 -18.71
C VAL A 70 31.36 5.67 -20.05
N PRO A 71 30.70 6.00 -21.19
CA PRO A 71 31.42 6.54 -22.33
C PRO A 71 30.89 7.92 -22.71
N THR A 72 31.84 8.83 -22.95
CA THR A 72 31.68 10.11 -23.61
C THR A 72 31.38 9.89 -25.09
N GLN A 73 30.24 10.38 -25.63
CA GLN A 73 30.08 11.04 -26.95
C GLN A 73 28.60 11.12 -27.45
N ASP A 74 28.33 12.23 -28.15
CA ASP A 74 27.27 12.55 -29.12
C ASP A 74 25.84 12.92 -28.64
N ASP A 75 25.46 14.18 -28.92
CA ASP A 75 24.12 14.76 -28.74
C ASP A 75 22.98 13.96 -29.41
N ALA A 76 23.29 13.12 -30.41
CA ALA A 76 22.33 12.21 -31.02
C ALA A 76 21.91 11.04 -30.09
N GLY A 77 22.79 10.62 -29.17
CA GLY A 77 22.48 9.59 -28.17
C GLY A 77 21.51 10.10 -27.10
N SER A 78 21.58 11.38 -26.75
CA SER A 78 20.72 12.00 -25.73
C SER A 78 19.24 11.97 -26.12
N ALA A 79 18.92 12.24 -27.39
CA ALA A 79 17.55 12.16 -27.90
C ALA A 79 16.99 10.73 -27.88
N SER A 80 17.83 9.72 -28.17
CA SER A 80 17.43 8.32 -28.11
C SER A 80 17.19 7.84 -26.67
N ILE A 81 18.03 8.26 -25.71
CA ILE A 81 17.88 7.87 -24.30
C ILE A 81 16.62 8.50 -23.70
N ALA A 82 16.37 9.79 -23.97
CA ALA A 82 15.15 10.45 -23.54
C ALA A 82 13.89 9.75 -24.08
N ALA A 83 13.86 9.40 -25.37
CA ALA A 83 12.75 8.66 -25.97
C ALA A 83 12.52 7.28 -25.32
N THR A 84 13.59 6.59 -24.92
CA THR A 84 13.45 5.31 -24.20
C THR A 84 12.93 5.47 -22.77
N ALA A 85 13.35 6.51 -22.05
CA ALA A 85 12.89 6.80 -20.70
C ALA A 85 11.39 7.18 -20.68
N ASP A 86 10.94 7.93 -21.69
CA ASP A 86 9.53 8.28 -21.87
C ASP A 86 8.69 7.03 -22.17
N ALA A 87 9.17 6.15 -23.07
CA ALA A 87 8.49 4.89 -23.38
C ALA A 87 8.40 3.95 -22.17
N GLU A 88 9.45 3.89 -21.34
CA GLU A 88 9.41 3.14 -20.09
C GLU A 88 8.42 3.74 -19.09
N THR A 89 8.43 5.06 -18.93
CA THR A 89 7.49 5.77 -18.04
C THR A 89 6.04 5.49 -18.42
N GLU A 90 5.72 5.50 -19.72
CA GLU A 90 4.37 5.17 -20.20
C GLU A 90 3.98 3.72 -19.90
N ARG A 91 4.90 2.77 -20.06
CA ARG A 91 4.66 1.36 -19.68
C ARG A 91 4.39 1.21 -18.19
N LEU A 92 5.13 1.91 -17.34
CA LEU A 92 4.93 1.89 -15.88
C LEU A 92 3.57 2.49 -15.51
N ARG A 93 3.19 3.61 -16.12
CA ARG A 93 1.87 4.23 -15.94
C ARG A 93 0.74 3.27 -16.30
N ALA A 94 0.83 2.62 -17.46
CA ALA A 94 -0.16 1.64 -17.90
C ALA A 94 -0.24 0.41 -16.97
N ARG A 95 0.91 -0.10 -16.49
CA ARG A 95 0.94 -1.19 -15.48
C ARG A 95 0.26 -0.77 -14.19
N SER A 96 0.57 0.44 -13.72
CA SER A 96 0.01 1.01 -12.50
C SER A 96 -1.51 1.10 -12.56
N GLN A 97 -2.07 1.65 -13.65
CA GLN A 97 -3.52 1.74 -13.86
C GLN A 97 -4.19 0.37 -13.88
N ARG A 98 -3.54 -0.63 -14.48
CA ARG A 98 -4.07 -2.01 -14.51
C ARG A 98 -4.18 -2.61 -13.11
N ILE A 99 -3.16 -2.42 -12.27
CA ILE A 99 -3.18 -2.92 -10.89
C ILE A 99 -4.27 -2.21 -10.08
N GLU A 100 -4.40 -0.89 -10.22
CA GLU A 100 -5.47 -0.13 -9.55
C GLU A 100 -6.87 -0.57 -9.96
N GLN A 101 -7.10 -0.79 -11.26
CA GLN A 101 -8.38 -1.30 -11.76
C GLN A 101 -8.69 -2.68 -11.18
N TRP A 102 -7.68 -3.54 -11.10
CA TRP A 102 -7.83 -4.85 -10.47
C TRP A 102 -8.11 -4.74 -8.96
N LEU A 103 -7.39 -3.88 -8.24
CA LEU A 103 -7.61 -3.61 -6.81
C LEU A 103 -9.01 -3.06 -6.56
N ALA A 104 -9.50 -2.15 -7.41
CA ALA A 104 -10.83 -1.56 -7.33
C ALA A 104 -11.95 -2.57 -7.61
N ALA A 105 -11.66 -3.62 -8.37
CA ALA A 105 -12.60 -4.71 -8.65
C ALA A 105 -12.70 -5.74 -7.51
N LEU A 106 -11.76 -5.73 -6.56
CA LEU A 106 -11.82 -6.62 -5.40
C LEU A 106 -12.96 -6.19 -4.46
N PRO A 107 -13.77 -7.14 -3.94
CA PRO A 107 -14.78 -6.80 -2.96
C PRO A 107 -14.14 -6.26 -1.68
N ALA A 108 -14.90 -5.45 -0.94
CA ALA A 108 -14.48 -4.99 0.38
C ALA A 108 -14.19 -6.22 1.26
N ALA A 109 -12.97 -6.31 1.77
CA ALA A 109 -12.53 -7.46 2.53
C ALA A 109 -13.34 -7.55 3.85
N SER A 110 -14.20 -8.55 3.97
CA SER A 110 -15.21 -8.62 5.04
C SER A 110 -14.71 -9.19 6.37
N GLN A 111 -13.41 -9.44 6.52
CA GLN A 111 -12.72 -9.74 7.79
C GLN A 111 -11.20 -9.70 7.52
N GLN A 112 -10.55 -8.58 7.81
CA GLN A 112 -9.08 -8.47 7.74
C GLN A 112 -8.49 -8.51 9.15
N ASP A 113 -7.41 -9.26 9.33
CA ASP A 113 -6.60 -9.21 10.54
C ASP A 113 -6.05 -7.77 10.74
N GLY A 114 -5.99 -7.30 11.98
CA GLY A 114 -5.54 -5.95 12.33
C GLY A 114 -4.13 -5.65 11.83
N ARG A 115 -3.26 -6.67 11.77
CA ARG A 115 -1.91 -6.54 11.21
C ARG A 115 -1.94 -6.23 9.71
N ASN A 116 -2.82 -6.88 8.95
CA ASN A 116 -2.95 -6.64 7.51
C ASN A 116 -3.58 -5.28 7.23
N LEU A 117 -4.52 -4.83 8.07
CA LEU A 117 -5.06 -3.48 8.00
C LEU A 117 -3.98 -2.42 8.22
N MET A 118 -3.14 -2.60 9.24
CA MET A 118 -2.02 -1.69 9.50
C MET A 118 -1.06 -1.62 8.31
N ALA A 119 -0.67 -2.78 7.76
CA ALA A 119 0.20 -2.83 6.57
C ALA A 119 -0.45 -2.18 5.35
N THR A 120 -1.76 -2.40 5.13
CA THR A 120 -2.52 -1.76 4.05
C THR A 120 -2.46 -0.23 4.15
N VAL A 121 -2.73 0.31 5.34
CA VAL A 121 -2.72 1.77 5.57
C VAL A 121 -1.31 2.36 5.42
N GLU A 122 -0.28 1.66 5.91
CA GLU A 122 1.11 2.07 5.75
C GLU A 122 1.52 2.12 4.27
N THR A 123 1.19 1.08 3.50
CA THR A 123 1.47 1.05 2.06
C THR A 123 0.69 2.13 1.31
N GLU A 124 -0.57 2.41 1.68
CA GLU A 124 -1.37 3.50 1.09
C GLU A 124 -0.76 4.89 1.37
N ASP A 125 -0.25 5.14 2.58
CA ASP A 125 0.42 6.41 2.92
C ASP A 125 1.72 6.59 2.11
N LEU A 126 2.49 5.51 1.94
CA LEU A 126 3.68 5.52 1.08
C LEU A 126 3.34 5.80 -0.38
N ILE A 127 2.24 5.24 -0.91
CA ILE A 127 1.76 5.55 -2.26
C ILE A 127 1.37 7.03 -2.36
N ALA A 128 0.64 7.57 -1.38
CA ALA A 128 0.26 8.97 -1.37
C ALA A 128 1.48 9.92 -1.34
N LEU A 129 2.53 9.55 -0.60
CA LEU A 129 3.79 10.29 -0.60
C LEU A 129 4.50 10.26 -1.96
N VAL A 130 4.59 9.09 -2.59
CA VAL A 130 5.19 8.94 -3.93
C VAL A 130 4.39 9.72 -4.97
N ASP A 131 3.06 9.71 -4.89
CA ASP A 131 2.18 10.47 -5.78
C ASP A 131 2.38 11.99 -5.62
N MET A 132 2.61 12.46 -4.38
CA MET A 132 2.98 13.86 -4.14
C MET A 132 4.34 14.20 -4.76
N GLN A 133 5.33 13.31 -4.65
CA GLN A 133 6.66 13.51 -5.24
C GLN A 133 6.59 13.50 -6.78
N LEU A 134 5.79 12.60 -7.36
CA LEU A 134 5.51 12.56 -8.79
C LEU A 134 4.87 13.86 -9.28
N GLY A 135 3.95 14.45 -8.51
CA GLY A 135 3.37 15.76 -8.81
C GLY A 135 4.36 16.92 -8.72
N ALA A 136 5.46 16.77 -7.98
CA ALA A 136 6.51 17.77 -7.83
C ALA A 136 7.68 17.61 -8.81
N ALA A 137 7.85 16.41 -9.40
CA ALA A 137 8.92 16.09 -10.34
C ALA A 137 8.93 17.03 -11.55
N ARG A 138 10.11 17.48 -11.97
CA ARG A 138 10.28 18.45 -13.05
C ARG A 138 10.86 17.85 -14.33
N SER A 139 11.40 16.64 -14.25
CA SER A 139 11.98 15.94 -15.38
C SER A 139 11.52 14.48 -15.44
N ALA A 140 11.62 13.89 -16.63
CA ALA A 140 11.36 12.46 -16.83
C ALA A 140 12.36 11.60 -16.04
N GLU A 141 13.61 12.07 -15.89
CA GLU A 141 14.66 11.39 -15.12
C GLU A 141 14.33 11.31 -13.63
N GLU A 142 13.75 12.37 -13.06
CA GLU A 142 13.25 12.37 -11.67
C GLU A 142 11.99 11.51 -11.50
N ALA A 143 11.08 11.53 -12.49
CA ALA A 143 9.80 10.84 -12.41
C ALA A 143 9.93 9.31 -12.56
N LEU A 144 10.87 8.85 -13.39
CA LEU A 144 11.03 7.43 -13.73
C LEU A 144 11.30 6.52 -12.51
N PRO A 145 12.24 6.81 -11.58
CA PRO A 145 12.41 5.99 -10.39
C PRO A 145 11.17 6.02 -9.47
N LEU A 146 10.47 7.15 -9.38
CA LEU A 146 9.23 7.26 -8.60
C LEU A 146 8.09 6.41 -9.19
N TRP A 147 7.97 6.34 -10.51
CA TRP A 147 7.02 5.45 -11.19
C TRP A 147 7.30 3.97 -10.91
N ARG A 148 8.58 3.57 -10.90
CA ARG A 148 8.98 2.21 -10.53
C ARG A 148 8.62 1.91 -9.08
N GLN A 149 8.88 2.84 -8.17
CA GLN A 149 8.52 2.72 -6.76
C GLN A 149 7.01 2.61 -6.55
N ARG A 150 6.21 3.44 -7.23
CA ARG A 150 4.75 3.38 -7.18
C ARG A 150 4.21 2.01 -7.58
N VAL A 151 4.72 1.45 -8.68
CA VAL A 151 4.34 0.11 -9.14
C VAL A 151 4.70 -0.95 -8.10
N ALA A 152 5.90 -0.89 -7.52
CA ALA A 152 6.31 -1.84 -6.47
C ALA A 152 5.39 -1.78 -5.23
N LEU A 153 4.99 -0.58 -4.80
CA LEU A 153 4.06 -0.40 -3.68
C LEU A 153 2.65 -0.92 -4.00
N LEU A 154 2.16 -0.69 -5.22
CA LEU A 154 0.87 -1.23 -5.66
C LEU A 154 0.88 -2.77 -5.75
N GLU A 155 2.01 -3.36 -6.12
CA GLU A 155 2.19 -4.81 -6.12
C GLU A 155 2.20 -5.38 -4.69
N ASP A 156 2.85 -4.71 -3.76
CA ASP A 156 2.80 -5.08 -2.33
C ASP A 156 1.38 -4.99 -1.78
N LEU A 157 0.67 -3.88 -2.07
CA LEU A 157 -0.73 -3.70 -1.70
C LEU A 157 -1.62 -4.81 -2.28
N ALA A 158 -1.37 -5.20 -3.54
CA ALA A 158 -2.05 -6.31 -4.20
C ALA A 158 -1.84 -7.64 -3.48
N VAL A 159 -0.62 -7.93 -3.04
CA VAL A 159 -0.32 -9.13 -2.24
C VAL A 159 -1.11 -9.11 -0.94
N ILE A 160 -1.05 -8.01 -0.16
CA ILE A 160 -1.73 -7.88 1.13
C ILE A 160 -3.25 -8.08 0.99
N ARG A 161 -3.86 -7.46 -0.04
CA ARG A 161 -5.30 -7.58 -0.34
C ARG A 161 -5.70 -8.95 -0.85
N SER A 162 -4.81 -9.67 -1.53
CA SER A 162 -5.10 -11.00 -2.11
C SER A 162 -5.05 -12.15 -1.08
N THR A 163 -4.27 -12.01 0.00
CA THR A 163 -4.10 -13.04 1.05
C THR A 163 -5.40 -13.70 1.56
N PRO A 164 -6.47 -12.97 1.94
CA PRO A 164 -7.71 -13.60 2.42
C PRO A 164 -8.42 -14.47 1.37
N TYR A 165 -8.24 -14.17 0.08
CA TYR A 165 -8.86 -14.94 -1.00
C TYR A 165 -8.15 -16.29 -1.24
N GLY A 166 -6.84 -16.38 -0.98
CA GLY A 166 -6.09 -17.63 -1.09
C GLY A 166 -6.48 -18.68 -0.04
N LEU A 167 -6.78 -18.25 1.18
CA LEU A 167 -7.13 -19.16 2.29
C LEU A 167 -8.57 -19.68 2.22
N SER A 168 -9.47 -18.94 1.55
CA SER A 168 -10.88 -19.33 1.41
C SER A 168 -11.08 -20.47 0.40
N GLY A 169 -10.26 -20.52 -0.66
CA GLY A 169 -10.30 -21.60 -1.65
C GLY A 169 -9.78 -22.94 -1.12
N ASP A 170 -8.74 -22.92 -0.29
CA ASP A 170 -8.11 -24.12 0.25
C ASP A 170 -8.98 -24.81 1.32
N ARG A 171 -9.69 -24.02 2.14
CA ARG A 171 -10.60 -24.53 3.18
C ARG A 171 -11.84 -25.23 2.62
N SER A 172 -12.34 -24.79 1.45
CA SER A 172 -13.49 -25.42 0.79
C SER A 172 -13.19 -26.80 0.21
N LEU A 173 -11.94 -27.07 -0.18
CA LEU A 173 -11.52 -28.37 -0.71
C LEU A 173 -11.29 -29.41 0.39
N ALA A 174 -10.76 -28.98 1.55
CA ALA A 174 -10.55 -29.86 2.70
C ALA A 174 -11.87 -30.33 3.36
N ASP A 175 -12.90 -29.48 3.36
CA ASP A 175 -14.22 -29.86 3.90
C ASP A 175 -14.94 -30.84 2.97
N ALA A 176 -14.78 -30.68 1.64
CA ALA A 176 -15.36 -31.59 0.65
C ALA A 176 -14.74 -33.00 0.69
N SER A 177 -13.46 -33.16 1.04
CA SER A 177 -12.83 -34.49 1.11
C SER A 177 -13.18 -35.29 2.37
N THR A 178 -13.81 -34.68 3.37
CA THR A 178 -14.10 -35.32 4.66
C THR A 178 -15.52 -35.90 4.74
N GLY A 179 -16.39 -35.57 3.77
CA GLY A 179 -17.80 -36.01 3.73
C GLY A 179 -18.06 -37.41 3.18
N ASP A 180 -17.05 -38.15 2.69
CA ASP A 180 -17.24 -39.36 1.87
C ASP A 180 -16.69 -40.66 2.49
N VAL A 181 -16.76 -40.82 3.83
CA VAL A 181 -16.24 -42.03 4.51
C VAL A 181 -17.20 -42.62 5.54
N THR A 182 -18.52 -42.54 5.34
CA THR A 182 -19.46 -43.26 6.22
C THR A 182 -20.63 -43.85 5.44
N SER A 183 -20.34 -44.91 4.69
CA SER A 183 -21.32 -45.93 4.31
C SER A 183 -20.58 -47.21 3.98
N LEU A 184 -20.52 -48.13 4.95
CA LEU A 184 -20.55 -49.59 4.80
C LEU A 184 -20.64 -50.25 6.19
#